data_AF-A0A834H9J3-F1
#
_entry.id   AF-A0A834H9J3-F1
#
_cell.length_a   1.000
_cell.length_b   1.000
_cell.length_c   1.000
_cell.angle_alpha   90.00
_cell.angle_beta   90.00
_cell.angle_gamma   90.00
#
_symmetry.space_group_name_H-M   'P 1'
#
loop_
_entity.id
_entity.type
_entity.pdbx_description
1 polymer ?
#
loop_
_entity_poly.entity_id
_entity_poly.type
_entity_poly.pdbx_seq_one_letter_code
_entity_poly.pdbx_strand_id
1 'polypeptide(L)'
;MDTKVISTGVRYTSIPDSYVRPESDRPKLSEVQDCDDVPIIDLGSEDRTSIVQQIGNACLLYGFFQVINHGVSMVAVERMQEVADEFFRLPVEEKMKLYSDDPAKTMRLSTSFNVKKETVHNWRDYLRLHCYPLDQYVPEWPSNPSSFK
;
A
#
# COMPACT_ATOMS: atom_id res chain seq x y z
N MET A 1 10.76 25.09 -5.48
CA MET A 1 10.43 24.21 -4.33
C MET A 1 10.62 22.80 -4.80
N ASP A 2 11.65 22.11 -4.31
CA ASP A 2 11.86 20.70 -4.64
C ASP A 2 10.66 19.91 -4.14
N THR A 3 9.89 19.37 -5.08
CA THR A 3 8.60 18.79 -4.77
C THR A 3 8.84 17.35 -4.30
N LYS A 4 8.50 17.07 -3.04
CA LYS A 4 8.93 15.85 -2.34
C LYS A 4 8.09 14.60 -2.64
N VAL A 5 6.85 14.76 -3.11
CA VAL A 5 5.95 13.64 -3.45
C VAL A 5 5.78 13.55 -4.96
N ILE A 6 5.37 12.40 -5.48
CA ILE A 6 5.17 12.22 -6.93
C ILE A 6 3.86 12.88 -7.36
N SER A 7 2.84 12.83 -6.51
CA SER A 7 1.49 13.37 -6.73
C SER A 7 1.41 14.91 -6.62
N THR A 8 2.46 15.59 -7.09
CA THR A 8 2.62 17.06 -7.09
C THR A 8 2.07 17.73 -8.33
N GLY A 9 1.57 16.95 -9.30
CA GLY A 9 1.06 17.45 -10.58
C GLY A 9 2.16 17.83 -11.57
N VAL A 10 3.44 17.70 -11.21
CA VAL A 10 4.56 17.88 -12.13
C VAL A 10 4.52 16.79 -13.19
N ARG A 11 4.44 17.20 -14.45
CA ARG A 11 4.50 16.29 -15.59
C ARG A 11 5.94 16.07 -15.99
N TYR A 12 6.39 14.83 -15.89
CA TYR A 12 7.68 14.39 -16.42
C TYR A 12 7.50 13.87 -17.85
N THR A 13 8.40 14.25 -18.76
CA THR A 13 8.43 13.73 -20.14
C THR A 13 9.08 12.35 -20.22
N SER A 14 9.91 12.01 -19.24
CA SER A 14 10.54 10.69 -19.06
C SER A 14 10.68 10.39 -17.57
N ILE A 15 10.81 9.11 -17.22
CA ILE A 15 11.07 8.71 -15.83
C ILE A 15 12.43 9.28 -15.39
N PRO A 16 12.53 9.98 -14.25
CA PRO A 16 13.81 10.46 -13.74
C PRO A 16 14.73 9.29 -13.37
N ASP A 17 16.04 9.45 -13.58
CA ASP A 17 17.04 8.40 -13.37
C ASP A 17 17.01 7.79 -11.96
N SER A 18 16.66 8.60 -10.94
CA SER A 18 16.53 8.15 -9.57
C SER A 18 15.39 7.14 -9.34
N TYR A 19 14.50 6.91 -10.32
CA TYR A 19 13.45 5.88 -10.29
C TYR A 19 13.74 4.71 -11.23
N VAL A 20 14.81 4.78 -12.02
CA VAL A 20 15.18 3.74 -12.97
C VAL A 20 15.94 2.64 -12.23
N ARG A 21 15.34 1.46 -12.12
CA ARG A 21 15.99 0.27 -11.55
C ARG A 21 17.22 -0.13 -12.37
N PRO A 22 18.30 -0.64 -11.75
CA PRO A 22 19.40 -1.31 -12.45
C PRO A 22 18.87 -2.47 -13.28
N GLU A 23 19.53 -2.81 -14.39
CA GLU A 23 19.08 -3.91 -15.26
C GLU A 23 18.98 -5.25 -14.53
N SER A 24 19.84 -5.50 -13.54
CA SER A 24 19.79 -6.69 -12.68
C SER A 24 18.49 -6.83 -11.89
N ASP A 25 17.83 -5.72 -11.56
CA ASP A 25 16.65 -5.67 -10.69
C ASP A 25 15.36 -5.59 -11.51
N ARG A 26 15.45 -5.43 -12.83
CA ARG A 26 14.28 -5.35 -13.71
C ARG A 26 13.73 -6.75 -13.98
N PRO A 27 12.40 -6.91 -14.09
CA PRO A 27 11.81 -8.21 -14.40
C PRO A 27 12.29 -8.69 -15.77
N LYS A 28 12.74 -9.94 -15.84
CA LYS A 28 13.12 -10.60 -17.09
C LYS A 28 11.99 -11.52 -17.51
N LEU A 29 11.17 -11.06 -18.45
CA LEU A 29 10.00 -11.81 -18.92
C LEU A 29 10.37 -13.19 -19.49
N SER A 30 11.59 -13.36 -20.00
CA SER A 30 12.12 -14.64 -20.46
C SER A 30 12.38 -15.66 -19.36
N GLU A 31 12.51 -15.22 -18.11
CA GLU A 31 12.73 -16.06 -16.93
C GLU A 31 11.43 -16.34 -16.16
N VAL A 32 10.31 -15.73 -16.58
CA VAL A 32 9.00 -16.00 -15.98
C VAL A 32 8.59 -17.42 -16.35
N GLN A 33 8.35 -18.24 -15.33
CA GLN A 33 7.83 -19.58 -15.47
C GLN A 33 6.32 -19.54 -15.24
N ASP A 34 5.60 -20.38 -15.97
CA ASP A 34 4.22 -20.70 -15.61
C ASP A 34 4.27 -21.44 -14.26
N CYS A 35 3.65 -20.85 -13.24
CA CYS A 35 3.49 -21.49 -11.94
C CYS A 35 2.01 -21.76 -11.68
N ASP A 36 1.74 -22.69 -10.76
CA ASP A 36 0.38 -22.90 -10.25
C ASP A 36 -0.17 -21.58 -9.71
N ASP A 37 -1.48 -21.37 -9.91
CA ASP A 37 -2.17 -20.18 -9.43
C ASP A 37 -1.98 -20.02 -7.91
N VAL A 38 -1.82 -18.76 -7.48
CA VAL A 38 -1.77 -18.42 -6.05
C VAL A 38 -3.00 -19.00 -5.35
N PRO A 39 -2.84 -19.75 -4.24
CA PRO A 39 -3.97 -20.37 -3.55
C PRO A 39 -5.07 -19.37 -3.19
N ILE A 40 -6.31 -19.73 -3.48
CA ILE A 40 -7.51 -18.98 -3.08
C ILE A 40 -8.23 -19.79 -1.98
N ILE A 41 -8.39 -19.19 -0.81
CA ILE A 41 -8.96 -19.85 0.36
C ILE A 41 -10.33 -19.24 0.68
N ASP A 42 -11.37 -20.07 0.69
CA ASP A 42 -12.72 -19.68 1.07
C ASP A 42 -12.89 -19.72 2.59
N LEU A 43 -12.97 -18.54 3.22
CA LEU A 43 -13.16 -18.41 4.68
C LEU A 43 -14.63 -18.56 5.10
N GLY A 44 -15.57 -18.63 4.15
CA GLY A 44 -16.99 -18.86 4.40
C GLY A 44 -17.37 -20.34 4.50
N SER A 45 -16.44 -21.26 4.23
CA SER A 45 -16.67 -22.70 4.36
C SER A 45 -16.90 -23.12 5.82
N GLU A 46 -17.80 -24.07 6.04
CA GLU A 46 -18.08 -24.61 7.38
C GLU A 46 -16.97 -25.53 7.90
N ASP A 47 -16.13 -26.09 7.02
CA ASP A 47 -15.02 -26.96 7.41
C ASP A 47 -13.77 -26.15 7.81
N ARG A 48 -13.80 -25.70 9.06
CA ARG A 48 -12.69 -24.98 9.69
C ARG A 48 -11.37 -25.76 9.69
N THR A 49 -11.40 -27.09 9.76
CA THR A 49 -10.18 -27.90 9.77
C THR A 49 -9.50 -27.84 8.41
N SER A 50 -10.28 -27.96 7.34
CA SER A 50 -9.80 -27.79 5.97
C SER A 50 -9.23 -26.38 5.73
N ILE A 51 -9.91 -25.32 6.20
CA ILE A 51 -9.41 -23.94 6.08
C ILE A 51 -8.03 -23.78 6.74
N VAL A 52 -7.86 -24.26 7.98
CA VAL A 52 -6.58 -24.18 8.69
C VAL A 52 -5.48 -24.93 7.93
N GLN A 53 -5.79 -26.11 7.40
CA GLN A 53 -4.82 -26.88 6.61
C GLN A 53 -4.43 -26.17 5.32
N GLN A 54 -5.40 -25.59 4.60
CA GLN A 54 -5.15 -24.82 3.38
C GLN A 54 -4.26 -23.60 3.65
N ILE A 55 -4.54 -22.85 4.72
CA ILE A 55 -3.71 -21.71 5.14
C ILE A 55 -2.28 -22.20 5.47
N GLY A 56 -2.14 -23.27 6.25
CA GLY A 56 -0.83 -23.85 6.59
C GLY A 56 -0.03 -24.25 5.35
N ASN A 57 -0.67 -24.93 4.39
CA ASN A 57 -0.04 -25.34 3.14
C ASN A 57 0.35 -24.13 2.27
N ALA A 58 -0.53 -23.13 2.16
CA ALA A 58 -0.24 -21.92 1.38
C ALA A 58 0.94 -21.14 1.97
N CYS A 59 1.00 -20.99 3.30
CA CYS A 59 2.15 -20.40 3.98
C CYS A 59 3.45 -21.18 3.73
N LEU A 60 3.40 -22.50 3.77
CA LEU A 60 4.59 -23.36 3.61
C LEU A 60 5.12 -23.39 2.17
N LEU A 61 4.22 -23.49 1.19
CA LEU A 61 4.57 -23.74 -0.21
C LEU A 61 4.71 -22.44 -1.02
N TYR A 62 3.90 -21.42 -0.72
CA TYR A 62 3.83 -20.18 -1.48
C TYR A 62 4.28 -18.95 -0.69
N GLY A 63 4.06 -18.94 0.63
CA GLY A 63 4.27 -17.74 1.47
C GLY A 63 3.24 -16.62 1.22
N PHE A 64 2.25 -16.86 0.37
CA PHE A 64 1.19 -15.91 0.00
C PHE A 64 -0.08 -16.67 -0.44
N PHE A 65 -1.25 -16.05 -0.23
CA PHE A 65 -2.54 -16.58 -0.66
C PHE A 65 -3.57 -15.45 -0.75
N GLN A 66 -4.67 -15.71 -1.45
CA GLN A 66 -5.84 -14.86 -1.49
C GLN A 66 -6.95 -15.46 -0.62
N VAL A 67 -7.82 -14.62 -0.09
CA VAL A 67 -9.01 -15.05 0.67
C VAL A 67 -10.29 -14.51 0.05
N ILE A 68 -11.33 -15.33 0.04
CA ILE A 68 -12.69 -14.94 -0.36
C ILE A 68 -13.66 -15.24 0.79
N ASN A 69 -14.85 -14.66 0.74
CA ASN A 69 -15.88 -14.80 1.78
C ASN A 69 -15.35 -14.49 3.20
N HIS A 70 -14.43 -13.53 3.32
CA HIS A 70 -13.74 -13.15 4.55
C HIS A 70 -14.59 -12.40 5.59
N GLY A 71 -15.89 -12.22 5.34
CA GLY A 71 -16.84 -11.56 6.26
C GLY A 71 -16.78 -10.03 6.31
N VAL A 72 -15.69 -9.40 5.84
CA VAL A 72 -15.64 -7.93 5.65
C VAL A 72 -16.63 -7.51 4.54
N SER A 73 -17.49 -6.55 4.85
CA SER A 73 -18.48 -6.01 3.91
C SER A 73 -17.82 -5.37 2.68
N MET A 74 -18.30 -5.70 1.48
CA MET A 74 -17.84 -5.08 0.23
C MET A 74 -18.04 -3.55 0.24
N VAL A 75 -19.14 -3.07 0.83
CA VAL A 75 -19.40 -1.63 0.98
C VAL A 75 -18.31 -0.94 1.82
N ALA A 76 -17.77 -1.62 2.84
CA ALA A 76 -16.68 -1.07 3.64
C ALA A 76 -15.36 -1.02 2.87
N VAL A 77 -15.08 -2.04 2.04
CA VAL A 77 -13.90 -2.09 1.17
C VAL A 77 -13.96 -1.00 0.09
N GLU A 78 -15.11 -0.84 -0.56
CA GLU A 78 -15.35 0.21 -1.57
C GLU A 78 -15.18 1.60 -0.95
N ARG A 79 -15.82 1.86 0.19
CA ARG A 79 -15.69 3.14 0.89
C ARG A 79 -14.25 3.45 1.30
N MET A 80 -13.48 2.45 1.74
CA MET A 80 -12.06 2.62 2.07
C MET A 80 -11.24 3.05 0.84
N GLN A 81 -11.49 2.45 -0.33
CA GLN A 81 -10.85 2.83 -1.58
C GLN A 81 -11.24 4.25 -2.02
N GLU A 82 -12.53 4.60 -1.93
CA GLU A 82 -13.04 5.94 -2.26
C GLU A 82 -12.38 7.03 -1.41
N VAL A 83 -12.28 6.80 -0.10
CA VAL A 83 -11.64 7.72 0.85
C VAL A 83 -10.14 7.87 0.56
N ALA A 84 -9.44 6.77 0.25
CA ALA A 84 -8.03 6.81 -0.13
C ALA A 84 -7.84 7.64 -1.41
N ASP A 85 -8.67 7.40 -2.43
CA ASP A 85 -8.65 8.16 -3.68
C ASP A 85 -8.94 9.64 -3.46
N GLU A 86 -9.95 9.97 -2.65
CA GLU A 86 -10.29 11.34 -2.29
C GLU A 86 -9.10 12.05 -1.62
N PHE A 87 -8.46 11.39 -0.66
CA PHE A 87 -7.25 11.92 -0.01
C PHE A 87 -6.12 12.19 -1.01
N PHE A 88 -5.78 11.25 -1.89
CA PHE A 88 -4.67 11.44 -2.83
C PHE A 88 -4.98 12.44 -3.95
N ARG A 89 -6.27 12.69 -4.23
CA ARG A 89 -6.76 13.75 -5.13
C ARG A 89 -6.75 15.15 -4.52
N LEU A 90 -6.56 15.30 -3.21
CA LEU A 90 -6.44 16.61 -2.58
C LEU A 90 -5.31 17.45 -3.21
N PRO A 91 -5.41 18.79 -3.17
CA PRO A 91 -4.31 19.67 -3.56
C PRO A 91 -3.02 19.27 -2.86
N VAL A 92 -1.89 19.41 -3.56
CA VAL A 92 -0.57 19.03 -3.03
C VAL A 92 -0.28 19.77 -1.73
N GLU A 93 -0.70 21.02 -1.61
CA GLU A 93 -0.52 21.86 -0.43
C GLU A 93 -1.19 21.27 0.81
N GLU A 94 -2.38 20.66 0.65
CA GLU A 94 -3.09 20.00 1.74
C GLU A 94 -2.40 18.71 2.17
N LYS A 95 -2.00 17.88 1.19
CA LYS A 95 -1.28 16.63 1.43
C LYS A 95 0.06 16.88 2.11
N MET A 96 0.79 17.91 1.67
CA MET A 96 2.13 18.24 2.19
C MET A 96 2.15 18.67 3.65
N LYS A 97 1.01 19.10 4.24
CA LYS A 97 0.89 19.34 5.69
C LYS A 97 1.15 18.09 6.52
N LEU A 98 0.93 16.91 5.93
CA LEU A 98 1.08 15.61 6.58
C LEU A 98 2.41 14.92 6.22
N TYR A 99 3.25 15.58 5.41
CA TYR A 99 4.50 14.98 4.94
C TYR A 99 5.52 14.80 6.07
N SER A 100 6.18 13.63 6.11
CA SER A 100 7.34 13.43 6.96
C SER A 100 8.27 12.32 6.45
N ASP A 101 9.57 12.53 6.62
CA ASP A 101 10.61 11.51 6.41
C ASP A 101 10.95 10.76 7.71
N ASP A 102 10.31 11.08 8.83
CA ASP A 102 10.61 10.47 10.12
C ASP A 102 9.91 9.10 10.25
N PRO A 103 10.67 7.98 10.28
CA PRO A 103 10.11 6.65 10.40
C PRO A 103 9.36 6.43 11.73
N ALA A 104 9.63 7.21 12.78
CA ALA A 104 8.99 7.09 14.08
C ALA A 104 7.57 7.69 14.11
N LYS A 105 7.23 8.60 13.17
CA LYS A 105 5.86 9.13 13.10
C LYS A 105 4.84 8.03 12.80
N THR A 106 3.81 8.01 13.64
CA THR A 106 2.66 7.10 13.69
C THR A 106 1.68 7.38 12.55
N MET A 107 1.46 8.65 12.21
CA MET A 107 0.79 9.12 11.00
C MET A 107 1.76 9.94 10.15
N ARG A 108 1.91 9.59 8.86
CA ARG A 108 2.64 10.42 7.88
C ARG A 108 2.28 10.12 6.44
N LEU A 109 2.25 11.16 5.62
CA LEU A 109 2.44 11.06 4.18
C LEU A 109 3.94 11.00 3.87
N SER A 110 4.33 10.15 2.94
CA SER A 110 5.70 10.11 2.44
C SER A 110 5.74 9.53 1.02
N THR A 111 6.93 9.46 0.45
CA THR A 111 7.16 8.87 -0.88
C THR A 111 8.24 7.80 -0.80
N SER A 112 8.27 6.94 -1.80
CA SER A 112 9.21 5.85 -1.94
C SER A 112 9.25 4.92 -0.71
N PHE A 113 10.43 4.56 -0.21
CA PHE A 113 10.61 3.77 1.02
C PHE A 113 11.43 4.53 2.07
N ASN A 114 12.68 4.87 1.76
CA ASN A 114 13.53 5.70 2.59
C ASN A 114 14.41 6.59 1.72
N VAL A 115 13.84 7.72 1.29
CA VAL A 115 14.46 8.70 0.37
C VAL A 115 15.87 9.14 0.83
N LYS A 116 16.15 9.10 2.14
CA LYS A 116 17.45 9.49 2.70
C LYS A 116 18.53 8.41 2.61
N LYS A 117 18.16 7.14 2.40
CA LYS A 117 19.08 5.99 2.41
C LYS A 117 19.14 5.24 1.09
N GLU A 118 18.12 5.38 0.25
CA GLU A 118 18.04 4.64 -1.02
C GLU A 118 18.67 5.43 -2.17
N THR A 119 19.23 4.70 -3.14
CA THR A 119 19.78 5.26 -4.39
C THR A 119 18.79 5.19 -5.54
N VAL A 120 17.80 4.30 -5.44
CA VAL A 120 16.72 4.13 -6.41
C VAL A 120 15.39 4.21 -5.67
N HIS A 121 14.57 5.19 -6.03
CA HIS A 121 13.28 5.48 -5.46
C HIS A 121 12.20 4.56 -6.06
N ASN A 122 11.22 4.18 -5.24
CA ASN A 122 9.98 3.59 -5.71
C ASN A 122 9.08 4.69 -6.28
N TRP A 123 8.45 4.40 -7.41
CA TRP A 123 7.42 5.26 -7.99
C TRP A 123 6.10 5.13 -7.22
N ARG A 124 6.08 5.62 -5.97
CA ARG A 124 4.96 5.47 -5.05
C ARG A 124 4.92 6.61 -4.03
N ASP A 125 3.75 7.20 -3.86
CA ASP A 125 3.40 7.93 -2.63
C ASP A 125 2.60 7.01 -1.69
N TYR A 126 2.71 7.24 -0.38
CA TYR A 126 1.93 6.49 0.60
C TYR A 126 1.56 7.33 1.81
N LEU A 127 0.39 7.03 2.37
CA LEU A 127 -0.04 7.48 3.68
C LEU A 127 0.07 6.29 4.63
N ARG A 128 0.83 6.46 5.72
CA ARG A 128 0.96 5.47 6.77
C ARG A 128 0.14 5.90 7.97
N LEU A 129 -0.67 4.98 8.47
CA LEU A 129 -1.51 5.14 9.65
C LEU A 129 -1.19 4.03 10.64
N HIS A 130 -1.02 4.39 11.90
CA HIS A 130 -1.13 3.44 13.00
C HIS A 130 -2.61 3.24 13.32
N CYS A 131 -3.01 1.99 13.53
CA CYS A 131 -4.43 1.62 13.67
C CYS A 131 -4.73 0.82 14.94
N TYR A 132 -3.73 0.52 15.79
CA TYR A 132 -3.97 -0.23 17.02
C TYR A 132 -3.03 0.22 18.15
N PRO A 133 -3.54 0.66 19.31
CA PRO A 133 -4.97 0.79 19.64
C PRO A 133 -5.64 2.00 18.96
N LEU A 134 -6.91 1.85 18.56
CA LEU A 134 -7.60 2.84 17.70
C LEU A 134 -7.83 4.20 18.39
N ASP A 135 -8.22 4.19 19.67
CA ASP A 135 -8.47 5.39 20.47
C ASP A 135 -7.24 6.30 20.60
N GLN A 136 -6.05 5.69 20.58
CA GLN A 136 -4.79 6.41 20.60
C GLN A 136 -4.47 7.07 19.24
N TYR A 137 -4.68 6.36 18.13
CA TYR A 137 -4.15 6.80 16.83
C TYR A 137 -5.16 7.47 15.90
N VAL A 138 -6.45 7.15 15.99
CA VAL A 138 -7.51 7.77 15.17
C VAL A 138 -7.54 9.31 15.32
N PRO A 139 -7.29 9.91 16.50
CA PRO A 139 -7.19 11.37 16.61
C PRO A 139 -6.12 11.98 15.70
N GLU A 140 -5.00 11.27 15.46
CA GLU A 140 -3.88 11.72 14.62
C GLU A 140 -4.14 11.54 13.11
N TRP A 141 -5.15 10.74 12.72
CA TRP A 141 -5.46 10.52 11.32
C TRP A 141 -5.87 11.82 10.60
N PRO A 142 -5.72 11.88 9.26
CA PRO A 142 -6.21 13.00 8.47
C PRO A 142 -7.67 13.32 8.77
N SER A 143 -8.00 14.61 8.86
CA SER A 143 -9.40 15.08 8.96
C SER A 143 -9.89 15.70 7.64
N ASN A 144 -9.03 15.72 6.63
CA ASN A 144 -9.31 16.11 5.27
C ASN A 144 -8.89 14.95 4.36
N PRO A 145 -9.79 14.35 3.56
CA PRO A 145 -11.21 14.69 3.43
C PRO A 145 -12.02 14.43 4.71
N SER A 146 -13.19 15.08 4.84
CA SER A 146 -14.06 14.89 6.01
C SER A 146 -14.62 13.47 6.13
N SER A 147 -14.59 12.70 5.03
CA SER A 147 -14.96 11.29 4.93
C SER A 147 -13.90 10.34 5.51
N PHE A 148 -12.71 10.84 5.86
CA PHE A 148 -11.53 10.00 6.19
C PHE A 148 -11.64 9.27 7.52
N LYS A 149 -12.30 9.88 8.51
CA LYS A 149 -12.49 9.32 9.85
C LYS A 149 -13.87 8.70 10.00
#